data_AF-A0A5K1FY10-F1
#
_entry.id   AF-A0A5K1FY10-F1
#
_cell.length_a   1.000
_cell.length_b   1.000
_cell.length_c   1.000
_cell.angle_alpha   90.00
_cell.angle_beta   90.00
_cell.angle_gamma   90.00
#
_symmetry.space_group_name_H-M   'P 1'
#
loop_
_entity.id
_entity.type
_entity.pdbx_description
1 polymer ?
#
loop_
_entity_poly.entity_id
_entity_poly.type
_entity_poly.pdbx_seq_one_letter_code
_entity_poly.pdbx_strand_id
1 'polypeptide(L)' 'YVVDAADRDSIPISKSELLELLTKPSLNGIPLLVLGNKIDKSEALSKQALVDQ' A
#
# COMPACT_ATOMS: atom_id res chain seq x y z
N TYR A 1 -2.64 -5.90 -3.74
CA TYR A 1 -2.94 -4.47 -3.59
C TYR A 1 -1.74 -3.67 -4.10
N VAL A 2 -1.94 -2.65 -4.92
CA VAL A 2 -0.85 -1.90 -5.57
C VAL A 2 -0.93 -0.46 -5.10
N VAL A 3 0.19 0.07 -4.63
CA VAL A 3 0.33 1.46 -4.14
C VAL A 3 1.33 2.16 -5.04
N ASP A 4 1.05 3.39 -5.45
CA ASP A 4 2.02 4.22 -6.16
C ASP A 4 3.04 4.76 -5.14
N ALA A 5 4.26 4.21 -5.13
CA ALA A 5 5.29 4.60 -4.18
C ALA A 5 5.81 6.02 -4.42
N ALA A 6 5.60 6.58 -5.62
CA ALA A 6 6.01 7.93 -5.98
C ALA A 6 4.97 9.00 -5.61
N ASP A 7 3.72 8.60 -5.36
CA ASP A 7 2.64 9.51 -4.98
C ASP A 7 2.41 9.46 -3.46
N ARG A 8 3.08 10.36 -2.73
CA ARG A 8 3.03 10.41 -1.27
C ARG A 8 1.64 10.79 -0.73
N ASP A 9 0.88 11.57 -1.49
CA ASP A 9 -0.46 12.00 -1.07
C ASP A 9 -1.47 10.83 -1.18
N SER A 10 -1.21 9.89 -2.09
CA SER A 10 -2.02 8.68 -2.25
C SER A 10 -1.83 7.64 -1.13
N ILE A 11 -0.74 7.70 -0.36
CA ILE A 11 -0.39 6.66 0.63
C ILE A 11 -1.35 6.61 1.82
N PRO A 12 -1.69 7.73 2.48
CA PRO A 12 -2.69 7.72 3.56
C PRO A 12 -4.06 7.20 3.09
N ILE A 13 -4.43 7.51 1.84
CA ILE A 13 -5.68 7.05 1.22
C ILE A 13 -5.60 5.54 0.98
N SER A 14 -4.53 5.07 0.33
CA SER A 14 -4.28 3.66 0.05
C SER A 14 -4.25 2.81 1.33
N LYS A 15 -3.69 3.35 2.43
CA LYS A 15 -3.70 2.70 3.74
C LYS A 15 -5.11 2.55 4.30
N SER A 16 -5.92 3.60 4.20
CA SER A 16 -7.31 3.59 4.69
C SER A 16 -8.16 2.57 3.92
N GLU A 17 -8.06 2.56 2.60
CA GLU A 17 -8.74 1.59 1.74
C GLU A 17 -8.27 0.16 1.99
N LEU A 18 -6.97 -0.04 2.19
CA LEU A 18 -6.39 -1.35 2.51
C LEU A 18 -6.96 -1.88 3.83
N LEU A 19 -7.04 -1.04 4.86
CA LEU A 19 -7.63 -1.40 6.15
C LEU A 19 -9.11 -1.76 5.98
N GLU A 20 -9.88 -0.94 5.27
CA GLU A 20 -11.29 -1.24 4.97
C GLU A 20 -11.43 -2.59 4.24
N LEU A 21 -10.56 -2.86 3.27
CA LEU A 21 -10.54 -4.13 2.55
C LEU A 21 -10.27 -5.31 3.50
N LEU A 22 -9.32 -5.17 4.44
CA LEU A 22 -9.04 -6.20 5.45
C LEU A 22 -10.17 -6.43 6.44
N THR A 23 -11.09 -5.47 6.64
CA THR A 23 -12.27 -5.68 7.49
C THR A 23 -13.32 -6.60 6.86
N LYS A 24 -13.23 -6.88 5.55
CA LYS A 24 -14.20 -7.72 4.83
C LYS A 24 -14.07 -9.18 5.25
N PRO A 25 -15.11 -9.82 5.82
CA PRO A 25 -15.04 -11.20 6.31
C PRO A 25 -14.62 -12.22 5.26
N SER A 26 -14.95 -11.98 3.98
CA SER A 26 -14.59 -12.84 2.85
C SER A 26 -13.08 -12.90 2.56
N LEU A 27 -12.30 -11.95 3.08
CA LEU A 27 -10.86 -11.89 2.90
C LEU A 27 -10.10 -12.45 4.12
N ASN A 28 -10.81 -12.91 5.15
CA ASN A 28 -10.20 -13.48 6.33
C ASN A 28 -9.43 -14.78 5.98
N GLY A 29 -8.18 -14.87 6.42
CA GLY A 29 -7.28 -15.98 6.11
C GLY A 29 -6.68 -15.97 4.70
N ILE A 30 -7.02 -15.00 3.85
CA ILE A 30 -6.43 -14.87 2.51
C ILE A 30 -5.14 -14.05 2.61
N PRO A 31 -3.98 -14.59 2.21
CA PRO A 31 -2.75 -13.83 2.20
C PRO A 31 -2.84 -12.69 1.19
N LEU A 32 -2.43 -11.50 1.62
CA LEU A 32 -2.45 -10.30 0.80
C LEU A 32 -1.04 -9.87 0.41
N LEU A 33 -0.80 -9.68 -0.88
CA LEU A 33 0.43 -9.08 -1.41
C LEU A 33 0.22 -7.58 -1.64
N VAL A 34 1.05 -6.74 -1.02
CA VAL A 34 1.09 -5.29 -1.26
C VAL A 34 2.33 -4.96 -2.09
N LEU A 35 2.14 -4.24 -3.20
CA LEU A 35 3.21 -3.86 -4.12
C LEU A 35 3.35 -2.33 -4.16
N GLY A 36 4.51 -1.82 -3.77
CA GLY A 36 4.92 -0.45 -4.05
C GLY A 36 5.39 -0.33 -5.49
N ASN A 37 4.56 0.24 -6.36
CA ASN A 37 4.81 0.44 -7.78
C ASN A 37 5.48 1.81 -8.05
N LYS A 38 6.00 2.01 -9.26
CA LYS A 38 6.67 3.25 -9.72
C LYS A 38 7.94 3.62 -8.94
N ILE A 39 8.71 2.61 -8.54
CA ILE A 39 10.01 2.77 -7.84
C ILE A 39 11.10 3.40 -8.72
N ASP A 40 10.84 3.55 -10.01
CA ASP A 40 11.72 4.20 -10.99
C ASP A 40 11.84 5.71 -10.77
N LYS A 41 10.90 6.33 -10.04
CA LYS A 41 10.91 7.77 -9.80
C LYS A 41 11.73 8.17 -8.58
N SER A 42 12.39 9.33 -8.64
CA SER A 42 13.23 9.87 -7.57
C SER A 42 12.48 10.11 -6.25
N GLU A 43 11.20 10.42 -6.33
CA GLU A 43 10.31 10.68 -5.20
C GLU A 43 9.75 9.39 -4.57
N ALA A 44 10.02 8.23 -5.17
CA ALA A 44 9.51 6.95 -4.70
C ALA A 44 9.97 6.62 -3.28
N LEU A 45 9.02 6.19 -2.46
CA LEU A 45 9.30 5.75 -1.11
C LEU A 45 10.08 4.44 -1.10
N SER A 46 11.02 4.35 -0.16
CA SER A 46 11.74 3.12 0.10
C SER A 46 10.80 2.05 0.64
N LYS A 47 11.15 0.79 0.42
CA LYS A 47 10.36 -0.36 0.92
C LYS A 47 10.09 -0.27 2.42
N GLN A 48 11.10 0.17 3.18
CA GLN A 48 11.01 0.29 4.64
C GLN A 48 10.01 1.39 5.03
N ALA A 49 10.07 2.55 4.37
CA ALA A 49 9.15 3.65 4.63
C ALA A 49 7.69 3.33 4.25
N LEU A 50 7.47 2.45 3.26
CA LEU A 50 6.13 1.99 2.89
C LEU A 50 5.53 1.03 3.94
N VAL A 51 6.36 0.26 4.63
CA VAL A 51 5.94 -0.71 5.66
C VAL A 51 5.77 -0.04 7.04
N ASP A 52 6.58 0.97 7.35
CA ASP A 52 6.58 1.64 8.64
C ASP A 52 5.49 2.72 8.79
N GLN A 53 4.77 3.06 7.70
CA GLN A 53 3.69 4.07 7.66
C GLN A 53 2.36 3.59 8.25
#